data_AF-A0A7C2B5W0-F1
#
_entry.id   AF-A0A7C2B5W0-F1
#
_cell.length_a   1.000
_cell.length_b   1.000
_cell.length_c   1.000
_cell.angle_alpha   90.00
_cell.angle_beta   90.00
_cell.angle_gamma   90.00
#
_symmetry.space_group_name_H-M   'P 1'
#
loop_
_entity.id
_entity.type
_entity.pdbx_description
1 polymer ?
#
loop_
_entity_poly.entity_id
_entity_poly.type
_entity_poly.pdbx_seq_one_letter_code
_entity_poly.pdbx_strand_id
1 'polypeptide(L)'
;MKKTANPANVAWEQADLTNHNSVAAVCEKYSPDVVIHCAGIAHQKVGSVDSSTYMRVNSESTENLAKAASQVNPDVRFIFLSSVSVYGEGPGITSRKGATAQKRKNYNGIGENGKCQPSSDYARNKLDAERRLIALADEGILNDLIILRLAPVYDREWSFNLNRRVLAPLKITYIRFGSGRQRMSALARPNLVHFIEFLIKSKLATDAHRHIGRKKEKDTGVNILNVCDAEPYEFNTIIQLFKSCGARPNRPVIPVPLPVVWLATRMAGCLLPDKKRWLHSCYDKLASSLVFNNEKMLKTGFKPRHSLQTIFQSADFAD
;
A
#
# COMPACT_ATOMS: atom_id res chain seq x y z
N MET A 1 -21.38 8.13 17.66
CA MET A 1 -21.37 8.46 16.23
C MET A 1 -22.68 9.16 15.90
N LYS A 2 -22.65 10.44 15.55
CA LYS A 2 -23.82 11.12 15.00
C LYS A 2 -24.10 10.48 13.63
N LYS A 3 -25.29 9.92 13.43
CA LYS A 3 -25.77 9.49 12.11
C LYS A 3 -25.89 10.74 11.25
N THR A 4 -24.87 11.01 10.44
CA THR A 4 -25.00 11.93 9.31
C THR A 4 -26.10 11.39 8.41
N ALA A 5 -26.97 12.26 7.91
CA ALA A 5 -28.06 11.89 7.01
C ALA A 5 -27.48 11.08 5.84
N ASN A 6 -28.11 9.93 5.53
CA ASN A 6 -27.68 9.12 4.41
C ASN A 6 -27.78 9.98 3.14
N PRO A 7 -26.69 10.19 2.38
CA PRO A 7 -26.78 10.89 1.11
C PRO A 7 -27.80 10.13 0.24
N ALA A 8 -28.66 10.85 -0.48
CA ALA A 8 -29.79 10.26 -1.21
C ALA A 8 -29.41 9.16 -2.24
N ASN A 9 -28.13 9.01 -2.57
CA ASN A 9 -27.60 8.08 -3.57
C ASN A 9 -26.69 6.98 -2.98
N VAL A 10 -26.78 6.69 -1.67
CA VAL A 10 -25.99 5.62 -1.03
C VAL A 10 -26.90 4.50 -0.56
N ALA A 11 -26.76 3.34 -1.20
CA ALA A 11 -27.35 2.08 -0.73
C ALA A 11 -26.35 1.35 0.17
N TRP A 12 -26.82 0.87 1.32
CA TRP A 12 -26.05 0.03 2.22
C TRP A 12 -26.59 -1.40 2.15
N GLU A 13 -25.73 -2.34 1.80
CA GLU A 13 -26.06 -3.76 1.72
C GLU A 13 -25.18 -4.56 2.67
N GLN A 14 -25.80 -5.46 3.41
CA GLN A 14 -25.08 -6.43 4.20
C GLN A 14 -24.86 -7.69 3.35
N ALA A 15 -23.60 -8.04 3.12
CA ALA A 15 -23.23 -9.25 2.39
C ALA A 15 -22.03 -9.93 3.05
N ASP A 16 -22.06 -11.26 3.07
CA ASP A 16 -20.91 -12.07 3.47
C ASP A 16 -20.09 -12.39 2.22
N LEU A 17 -18.89 -11.81 2.11
CA LEU A 17 -17.99 -12.01 0.98
C LEU A 17 -17.51 -13.46 0.82
N THR A 18 -17.63 -14.29 1.87
CA THR A 18 -17.31 -15.72 1.78
C THR A 18 -18.46 -16.57 1.27
N ASN A 19 -19.66 -16.00 1.15
CA ASN A 19 -20.84 -16.67 0.63
C ASN A 19 -21.09 -16.23 -0.83
N HIS A 20 -20.86 -17.15 -1.77
CA HIS A 20 -21.02 -16.90 -3.20
C HIS A 20 -22.42 -16.37 -3.58
N ASN A 21 -23.48 -16.93 -2.99
CA ASN A 21 -24.86 -16.52 -3.29
C ASN A 21 -25.14 -15.10 -2.78
N SER A 22 -24.57 -14.75 -1.62
CA SER A 22 -24.71 -13.40 -1.07
C SER A 22 -24.04 -12.36 -1.96
N VAL A 23 -22.86 -12.68 -2.50
CA VAL A 23 -22.12 -11.78 -3.41
C VAL A 23 -22.82 -11.66 -4.75
N ALA A 24 -23.25 -12.79 -5.34
CA ALA A 24 -23.96 -12.82 -6.61
C ALA A 24 -25.25 -11.99 -6.55
N ALA A 25 -26.07 -12.16 -5.50
CA ALA A 25 -27.31 -11.41 -5.34
C ALA A 25 -27.09 -9.88 -5.31
N VAL A 26 -26.01 -9.40 -4.67
CA VAL A 26 -25.67 -7.97 -4.67
C VAL A 26 -25.21 -7.52 -6.06
N CYS A 27 -24.37 -8.31 -6.73
CA CYS A 27 -23.95 -8.01 -8.10
C CYS A 27 -25.13 -7.96 -9.08
N GLU A 28 -26.05 -8.93 -9.04
CA GLU A 28 -27.24 -8.98 -9.89
C GLU A 28 -28.20 -7.82 -9.64
N LYS A 29 -28.35 -7.42 -8.36
CA LYS A 29 -29.24 -6.32 -7.99
C LYS A 29 -28.75 -4.97 -8.54
N TYR A 30 -27.45 -4.75 -8.60
CA TYR A 30 -26.87 -3.44 -8.90
C TYR A 30 -26.13 -3.35 -10.24
N SER A 31 -25.73 -4.48 -10.83
CA SER A 31 -24.95 -4.58 -12.08
C SER A 31 -23.85 -3.50 -12.17
N PRO A 32 -22.88 -3.49 -11.23
CA PRO A 32 -21.98 -2.35 -11.07
C PRO A 32 -21.10 -2.12 -12.29
N ASP A 33 -20.92 -0.85 -12.67
CA ASP A 33 -19.90 -0.44 -13.67
C ASP A 33 -18.48 -0.50 -13.10
N VAL A 34 -18.34 -0.27 -11.79
CA VAL A 34 -17.05 -0.26 -11.09
C VAL A 34 -17.19 -0.95 -9.73
N VAL A 35 -16.25 -1.82 -9.43
CA VAL A 35 -16.08 -2.43 -8.10
C VAL A 35 -14.76 -1.96 -7.49
N ILE A 36 -14.81 -1.36 -6.30
CA ILE A 36 -13.63 -0.97 -5.53
C ILE A 36 -13.50 -1.92 -4.34
N HIS A 37 -12.60 -2.89 -4.45
CA HIS A 37 -12.43 -3.92 -3.42
C HIS A 37 -11.45 -3.47 -2.33
N CYS A 38 -12.00 -2.85 -1.28
CA CYS A 38 -11.28 -2.41 -0.08
C CYS A 38 -11.23 -3.47 1.03
N ALA A 39 -12.04 -4.53 0.93
CA ALA A 39 -12.19 -5.50 2.00
C ALA A 39 -10.94 -6.39 2.15
N GLY A 40 -10.72 -6.85 3.37
CA GLY A 40 -9.64 -7.75 3.71
C GLY A 40 -9.25 -7.64 5.17
N ILE A 41 -9.00 -8.79 5.78
CA ILE A 41 -8.49 -8.88 7.13
C ILE A 41 -7.04 -8.35 7.12
N ALA A 42 -6.83 -7.20 7.76
CA ALA A 42 -5.52 -6.61 7.95
C ALA A 42 -5.09 -6.66 9.43
N HIS A 43 -3.79 -6.78 9.67
CA HIS A 43 -3.18 -6.52 10.99
C HIS A 43 -3.74 -7.31 12.19
N GLN A 44 -4.18 -8.56 11.98
CA GLN A 44 -4.54 -9.45 13.08
C GLN A 44 -3.31 -9.87 13.90
N LYS A 45 -3.52 -10.18 15.17
CA LYS A 45 -2.46 -10.76 16.01
C LYS A 45 -2.07 -12.12 15.44
N VAL A 46 -0.78 -12.43 15.42
CA VAL A 46 -0.29 -13.75 15.03
C VAL A 46 -1.03 -14.82 15.85
N GLY A 47 -1.73 -15.73 15.17
CA GLY A 47 -2.50 -16.81 15.81
C GLY A 47 -3.97 -16.52 16.11
N SER A 48 -4.51 -15.33 15.85
CA SER A 48 -5.96 -15.06 16.09
C SER A 48 -6.89 -15.56 14.98
N VAL A 49 -6.36 -15.89 13.80
CA VAL A 49 -7.10 -16.41 12.66
C VAL A 49 -6.20 -17.43 11.96
N ASP A 50 -6.72 -18.63 11.67
CA ASP A 50 -5.97 -19.64 10.92
C ASP A 50 -5.68 -19.19 9.48
N SER A 51 -4.54 -19.61 8.94
CA SER A 51 -4.07 -19.27 7.58
C SER A 51 -5.11 -19.60 6.51
N SER A 52 -5.85 -20.72 6.67
CA SER A 52 -6.92 -21.11 5.74
C SER A 52 -8.09 -20.11 5.72
N THR A 53 -8.44 -19.55 6.87
CA THR A 53 -9.50 -18.53 6.98
C THR A 53 -9.04 -17.19 6.42
N TYR A 54 -7.76 -16.86 6.61
CA TYR A 54 -7.15 -15.70 5.98
C TYR A 54 -7.19 -15.79 4.45
N MET A 55 -6.87 -16.96 3.88
CA MET A 55 -6.91 -17.23 2.44
C MET A 55 -8.33 -17.12 1.87
N ARG A 56 -9.29 -17.78 2.53
CA ARG A 56 -10.69 -17.75 2.12
C ARG A 56 -11.27 -16.33 2.09
N VAL A 57 -11.01 -15.53 3.12
CA VAL A 57 -11.60 -14.19 3.28
C VAL A 57 -10.86 -13.09 2.50
N ASN A 58 -9.57 -13.24 2.22
CA ASN A 58 -8.82 -12.19 1.54
C ASN A 58 -8.53 -12.50 0.07
N SER A 59 -8.52 -13.78 -0.30
CA SER A 59 -8.11 -14.21 -1.63
C SER A 59 -9.26 -14.82 -2.42
N GLU A 60 -9.88 -15.88 -1.90
CA GLU A 60 -10.97 -16.58 -2.60
C GLU A 60 -12.20 -15.68 -2.77
N SER A 61 -12.60 -14.96 -1.71
CA SER A 61 -13.70 -14.00 -1.80
C SER A 61 -13.42 -12.85 -2.79
N THR A 62 -12.15 -12.45 -2.94
CA THR A 62 -11.76 -11.41 -3.92
C THR A 62 -11.99 -11.93 -5.35
N GLU A 63 -11.56 -13.16 -5.62
CA GLU A 63 -11.79 -13.84 -6.89
C GLU A 63 -13.29 -14.01 -7.18
N ASN A 64 -14.05 -14.44 -6.17
CA ASN A 64 -15.49 -14.68 -6.29
C ASN A 64 -16.26 -13.40 -6.59
N LEU A 65 -15.92 -12.29 -5.91
CA LEU A 65 -16.53 -10.99 -6.18
C LEU A 65 -16.22 -10.51 -7.59
N ALA A 66 -14.98 -10.68 -8.07
CA ALA A 66 -14.62 -10.32 -9.43
C ALA A 66 -15.40 -11.16 -10.46
N LYS A 67 -15.50 -12.48 -10.26
CA LYS A 67 -16.30 -13.37 -11.12
C LYS A 67 -17.77 -12.95 -11.15
N ALA A 68 -18.39 -12.74 -9.99
CA ALA A 68 -19.80 -12.37 -9.90
C ALA A 68 -20.08 -11.02 -10.56
N ALA A 69 -19.20 -10.03 -10.37
CA ALA A 69 -19.32 -8.74 -11.02
C ALA A 69 -19.17 -8.84 -12.54
N SER A 70 -18.18 -9.60 -13.03
CA SER A 70 -17.97 -9.83 -14.47
C SER A 70 -19.14 -10.57 -15.13
N GLN A 71 -19.81 -11.48 -14.41
CA GLN A 71 -20.96 -12.23 -14.92
C GLN A 71 -22.16 -11.33 -15.22
N VAL A 72 -22.40 -10.34 -14.37
CA VAL A 72 -23.52 -9.40 -14.54
C VAL A 72 -23.17 -8.23 -15.45
N ASN A 73 -21.89 -7.86 -15.50
CA ASN A 73 -21.35 -6.82 -16.37
C ASN A 73 -19.94 -7.19 -16.87
N PRO A 74 -19.80 -7.70 -18.11
CA PRO A 74 -18.50 -8.07 -18.69
C PRO A 74 -17.49 -6.91 -18.82
N ASP A 75 -17.97 -5.67 -18.81
CA ASP A 75 -17.16 -4.45 -18.91
C ASP A 75 -16.85 -3.82 -17.54
N VAL A 76 -17.19 -4.51 -16.43
CA VAL A 76 -16.95 -4.00 -15.08
C VAL A 76 -15.47 -3.69 -14.86
N ARG A 77 -15.19 -2.50 -14.34
CA ARG A 77 -13.85 -2.16 -13.86
C ARG A 77 -13.67 -2.63 -12.44
N PHE A 78 -12.70 -3.52 -12.22
CA PHE A 78 -12.38 -4.04 -10.90
C PHE A 78 -11.11 -3.40 -10.35
N ILE A 79 -11.23 -2.57 -9.31
CA ILE A 79 -10.12 -1.91 -8.63
C ILE A 79 -9.81 -2.65 -7.33
N PHE A 80 -8.69 -3.37 -7.29
CA PHE A 80 -8.23 -4.10 -6.11
C PHE A 80 -7.19 -3.31 -5.30
N LEU A 81 -7.45 -3.11 -4.01
CA LEU A 81 -6.47 -2.50 -3.10
C LEU A 81 -5.50 -3.55 -2.56
N SER A 82 -4.33 -3.63 -3.19
CA SER A 82 -3.19 -4.43 -2.74
C SER A 82 -2.22 -3.59 -1.87
N SER A 83 -0.98 -4.05 -1.70
CA SER A 83 0.01 -3.42 -0.83
C SER A 83 1.41 -3.62 -1.36
N VAL A 84 2.27 -2.61 -1.22
CA VAL A 84 3.72 -2.75 -1.50
C VAL A 84 4.42 -3.80 -0.63
N SER A 85 3.76 -4.33 0.41
CA SER A 85 4.28 -5.44 1.21
C SER A 85 4.44 -6.75 0.42
N VAL A 86 3.79 -6.88 -0.75
CA VAL A 86 3.98 -8.03 -1.66
C VAL A 86 5.42 -8.16 -2.16
N TYR A 87 6.16 -7.04 -2.23
CA TYR A 87 7.59 -7.05 -2.58
C TYR A 87 8.46 -7.68 -1.49
N GLY A 88 7.94 -7.83 -0.27
CA GLY A 88 8.65 -8.42 0.84
C GLY A 88 9.40 -7.41 1.70
N GLU A 89 10.50 -7.89 2.29
CA GLU A 89 11.36 -7.12 3.17
C GLU A 89 12.83 -7.50 2.92
N GLY A 90 13.74 -6.53 3.07
CA GLY A 90 15.19 -6.78 3.08
C GLY A 90 16.00 -6.08 2.00
N PRO A 91 17.25 -6.53 1.76
CA PRO A 91 18.23 -5.81 0.93
C PRO A 91 17.84 -5.65 -0.54
N GLY A 92 16.98 -6.53 -1.08
CA GLY A 92 16.54 -6.49 -2.47
C GLY A 92 15.55 -5.36 -2.79
N ILE A 93 14.90 -4.78 -1.77
CA ILE A 93 13.90 -3.72 -1.93
C ILE A 93 14.29 -2.40 -1.25
N THR A 94 15.51 -2.33 -0.71
CA THR A 94 16.02 -1.14 -0.04
C THR A 94 17.27 -0.64 -0.74
N SER A 95 17.55 0.67 -0.67
CA SER A 95 18.84 1.19 -1.15
C SER A 95 19.98 0.52 -0.37
N ARG A 96 20.94 -0.11 -1.07
CA ARG A 96 22.03 -0.91 -0.46
C ARG A 96 22.74 -0.18 0.69
N LYS A 97 23.08 -0.94 1.74
CA LYS A 97 24.01 -0.52 2.81
C LYS A 97 25.34 -0.06 2.20
N GLY A 98 25.88 1.05 2.67
CA GLY A 98 27.15 1.61 2.19
C GLY A 98 27.09 2.34 0.85
N ALA A 99 25.92 2.52 0.23
CA ALA A 99 25.79 3.36 -0.96
C ALA A 99 26.34 4.78 -0.69
N THR A 100 27.05 5.37 -1.66
CA THR A 100 27.48 6.78 -1.58
C THR A 100 26.24 7.69 -1.48
N ALA A 101 26.41 8.91 -0.96
CA ALA A 101 25.30 9.88 -0.91
C ALA A 101 24.64 10.09 -2.30
N GLN A 102 25.44 10.02 -3.37
CA GLN A 102 24.98 10.09 -4.75
C GLN A 102 24.11 8.88 -5.16
N LYS A 103 24.54 7.64 -4.84
CA LYS A 103 23.72 6.44 -5.12
C LYS A 103 22.42 6.40 -4.34
N ARG A 104 22.34 7.05 -3.16
CA ARG A 104 21.09 7.20 -2.41
C ARG A 104 20.13 8.20 -3.06
N LYS A 105 20.64 9.29 -3.66
CA LYS A 105 19.82 10.26 -4.39
C LYS A 105 19.22 9.66 -5.67
N ASN A 106 19.96 8.79 -6.37
CA ASN A 106 19.53 8.19 -7.64
C ASN A 106 18.71 6.89 -7.47
N TYR A 107 18.39 6.47 -6.24
CA TYR A 107 17.59 5.26 -6.02
C TYR A 107 16.11 5.55 -6.23
N ASN A 108 15.57 5.11 -7.37
CA ASN A 108 14.19 5.36 -7.78
C ASN A 108 13.18 4.31 -7.26
N GLY A 109 13.58 3.47 -6.31
CA GLY A 109 12.73 2.44 -5.71
C GLY A 109 12.50 1.20 -6.57
N ILE A 110 11.71 0.27 -6.05
CA ILE A 110 11.22 -0.92 -6.77
C ILE A 110 9.97 -0.57 -7.59
N GLY A 111 9.96 -0.92 -8.88
CA GLY A 111 8.80 -0.77 -9.77
C GLY A 111 7.88 -1.98 -9.77
N GLU A 112 6.79 -1.90 -10.53
CA GLU A 112 5.70 -2.90 -10.56
C GLU A 112 6.13 -4.27 -11.08
N ASN A 113 7.15 -4.30 -11.94
CA ASN A 113 7.80 -5.53 -12.43
C ASN A 113 8.80 -6.13 -11.42
N GLY A 114 8.94 -5.51 -10.24
CA GLY A 114 9.80 -5.99 -9.17
C GLY A 114 9.36 -7.34 -8.63
N LYS A 115 10.33 -8.19 -8.29
CA LYS A 115 10.05 -9.54 -7.76
C LYS A 115 9.29 -9.45 -6.43
N CYS A 116 8.13 -10.10 -6.36
CA CYS A 116 7.35 -10.23 -5.14
C CYS A 116 7.89 -11.35 -4.23
N GLN A 117 8.17 -11.04 -2.96
CA GLN A 117 8.72 -11.97 -1.96
C GLN A 117 8.07 -11.74 -0.58
N PRO A 118 6.74 -11.91 -0.45
CA PRO A 118 6.01 -11.53 0.75
C PRO A 118 6.52 -12.26 2.00
N SER A 119 6.80 -11.51 3.06
CA SER A 119 7.34 -12.04 4.31
C SER A 119 6.32 -12.26 5.42
N SER A 120 5.06 -11.81 5.23
CA SER A 120 3.97 -11.95 6.20
C SER A 120 2.74 -12.62 5.58
N ASP A 121 1.84 -13.18 6.40
CA ASP A 121 0.58 -13.76 5.92
C ASP A 121 -0.27 -12.73 5.20
N TYR A 122 -0.38 -11.52 5.74
CA TYR A 122 -1.05 -10.41 5.08
C TYR A 122 -0.51 -10.17 3.66
N ALA A 123 0.82 -10.06 3.50
CA ALA A 123 1.44 -9.84 2.21
C ALA A 123 1.27 -11.02 1.25
N ARG A 124 1.33 -12.26 1.78
CA ARG A 124 1.09 -13.48 1.00
C ARG A 124 -0.34 -13.51 0.44
N ASN A 125 -1.33 -13.20 1.28
CA ASN A 125 -2.73 -13.16 0.88
C ASN A 125 -3.01 -12.06 -0.15
N LYS A 126 -2.43 -10.87 0.00
CA LYS A 126 -2.55 -9.81 -1.01
C LYS A 126 -1.96 -10.24 -2.35
N LEU A 127 -0.79 -10.89 -2.35
CA LEU A 127 -0.18 -11.41 -3.58
C LEU A 127 -0.99 -12.57 -4.18
N ASP A 128 -1.59 -13.43 -3.36
CA ASP A 128 -2.45 -14.51 -3.84
C ASP A 128 -3.69 -13.95 -4.55
N ALA A 129 -4.34 -12.96 -3.94
CA ALA A 129 -5.48 -12.27 -4.53
C ALA A 129 -5.11 -11.58 -5.86
N GLU A 130 -3.94 -10.92 -5.92
CA GLU A 130 -3.42 -10.36 -7.18
C GLU A 130 -3.32 -11.44 -8.27
N ARG A 131 -2.74 -12.61 -7.94
CA ARG A 131 -2.55 -13.72 -8.89
C ARG A 131 -3.86 -14.30 -9.38
N ARG A 132 -4.84 -14.49 -8.50
CA ARG A 132 -6.17 -14.99 -8.87
C ARG A 132 -6.86 -14.02 -9.81
N LEU A 133 -6.86 -12.72 -9.50
CA LEU A 133 -7.45 -11.70 -10.38
C LEU A 133 -6.77 -11.64 -11.75
N ILE A 134 -5.43 -11.73 -11.79
CA ILE A 134 -4.67 -11.78 -13.05
C ILE A 134 -5.04 -13.03 -13.85
N ALA A 135 -5.19 -14.19 -13.20
CA ALA A 135 -5.61 -15.42 -13.88
C ALA A 135 -7.00 -15.26 -14.52
N LEU A 136 -7.96 -14.59 -13.84
CA LEU A 136 -9.26 -14.28 -14.44
C LEU A 136 -9.14 -13.37 -15.67
N ALA A 137 -8.21 -12.42 -15.65
CA ALA A 137 -7.97 -11.55 -16.79
C ALA A 137 -7.32 -12.32 -17.96
N ASP A 138 -6.34 -13.18 -17.68
CA ASP A 138 -5.68 -14.04 -18.68
C ASP A 138 -6.68 -15.00 -19.35
N GLU A 139 -7.63 -15.53 -18.56
CA GLU A 139 -8.76 -16.37 -19.00
C GLU A 139 -9.83 -15.58 -19.79
N GLY A 140 -9.81 -14.25 -19.76
CA GLY A 140 -10.80 -13.39 -20.40
C GLY A 140 -12.13 -13.28 -19.65
N ILE A 141 -12.14 -13.63 -18.36
CA ILE A 141 -13.29 -13.50 -17.45
C ILE A 141 -13.38 -12.07 -16.91
N LEU A 142 -12.24 -11.41 -16.68
CA LEU A 142 -12.17 -10.04 -16.15
C LEU A 142 -11.41 -9.12 -17.11
N ASN A 143 -12.13 -8.21 -17.79
CA ASN A 143 -11.57 -7.44 -18.91
C ASN A 143 -10.93 -6.10 -18.50
N ASP A 144 -11.28 -5.53 -17.34
CA ASP A 144 -10.70 -4.26 -16.85
C ASP A 144 -10.31 -4.43 -15.36
N LEU A 145 -9.03 -4.71 -15.13
CA LEU A 145 -8.47 -4.96 -13.80
C LEU A 145 -7.42 -3.91 -13.45
N ILE A 146 -7.59 -3.23 -12.31
CA ILE A 146 -6.61 -2.31 -11.75
C ILE A 146 -6.18 -2.82 -10.36
N ILE A 147 -4.90 -3.12 -10.20
CA ILE A 147 -4.29 -3.52 -8.93
C ILE A 147 -3.47 -2.36 -8.38
N LEU A 148 -3.89 -1.83 -7.23
CA LEU A 148 -3.22 -0.72 -6.56
C LEU A 148 -2.35 -1.24 -5.42
N ARG A 149 -1.03 -1.33 -5.62
CA ARG A 149 -0.05 -1.65 -4.57
C ARG A 149 0.22 -0.41 -3.73
N LEU A 150 -0.51 -0.29 -2.63
CA LEU A 150 -0.48 0.90 -1.78
C LEU A 150 0.78 0.97 -0.93
N ALA A 151 1.48 2.11 -0.95
CA ALA A 151 2.45 2.48 0.08
C ALA A 151 1.74 2.68 1.43
N PRO A 152 2.47 2.76 2.57
CA PRO A 152 1.86 3.00 3.87
C PRO A 152 0.97 4.24 3.87
N VAL A 153 -0.34 4.00 3.97
CA VAL A 153 -1.34 5.07 3.98
C VAL A 153 -1.26 5.82 5.31
N TYR A 154 -1.30 7.15 5.23
CA TYR A 154 -1.36 8.01 6.39
C TYR A 154 -2.42 9.09 6.25
N ASP A 155 -2.82 9.59 7.41
CA ASP A 155 -3.64 10.77 7.61
C ASP A 155 -3.15 11.48 8.90
N ARG A 156 -3.72 12.64 9.22
CA ARG A 156 -3.44 13.41 10.43
C ARG A 156 -3.66 12.56 11.70
N GLU A 157 -4.78 11.85 11.74
CA GLU A 157 -5.17 10.98 12.85
C GLU A 157 -4.46 9.62 12.80
N TRP A 158 -4.11 9.15 11.60
CA TRP A 158 -3.52 7.83 11.38
C TRP A 158 -2.13 7.91 10.74
N SER A 159 -1.08 7.84 11.55
CA SER A 159 0.31 7.88 11.03
C SER A 159 1.23 6.86 11.69
N PHE A 160 0.68 5.68 12.01
CA PHE A 160 1.40 4.61 12.68
C PHE A 160 2.73 4.24 12.02
N ASN A 161 2.75 4.06 10.69
CA ASN A 161 3.96 3.69 9.96
C ASN A 161 5.02 4.81 9.93
N LEU A 162 4.59 6.08 9.92
CA LEU A 162 5.48 7.23 10.04
C LEU A 162 6.06 7.31 11.46
N ASN A 163 5.20 7.22 12.48
CA ASN A 163 5.59 7.22 13.89
C ASN A 163 6.67 6.18 14.19
N ARG A 164 6.54 4.95 13.66
CA ARG A 164 7.53 3.87 13.85
C ARG A 164 8.93 4.19 13.30
N ARG A 165 9.07 5.18 12.43
CA ARG A 165 10.38 5.59 11.87
C ARG A 165 11.10 6.61 12.71
N VAL A 166 10.35 7.42 13.46
CA VAL A 166 10.87 8.65 14.06
C VAL A 166 10.55 8.81 15.54
N LEU A 167 9.69 7.97 16.12
CA LEU A 167 9.32 8.03 17.54
C LEU A 167 9.76 6.77 18.29
N ALA A 168 10.19 6.98 19.52
CA ALA A 168 10.40 5.90 20.49
C ALA A 168 9.07 5.20 20.86
N PRO A 169 9.13 3.99 21.45
CA PRO A 169 7.96 3.36 22.07
C PRO A 169 7.22 4.32 23.01
N LEU A 170 5.89 4.20 23.08
CA LEU A 170 5.03 5.13 23.86
C LEU A 170 5.16 6.61 23.44
N LYS A 171 5.76 6.87 22.28
CA LYS A 171 5.99 8.20 21.68
C LYS A 171 6.84 9.13 22.56
N ILE A 172 7.57 8.62 23.56
CA ILE A 172 8.25 9.42 24.62
C ILE A 172 9.32 10.39 24.13
N THR A 173 9.89 10.18 22.95
CA THR A 173 10.90 11.06 22.35
C THR A 173 11.01 10.80 20.85
N TYR A 174 11.63 11.71 20.11
CA TYR A 174 11.99 11.47 18.72
C TYR A 174 13.32 10.72 18.67
N ILE A 175 13.44 9.77 17.74
CA ILE A 175 14.67 9.04 17.47
C ILE A 175 15.12 9.36 16.05
N ARG A 176 16.37 9.81 15.92
CA ARG A 176 17.03 9.99 14.63
C ARG A 176 18.06 8.89 14.42
N PHE A 177 17.70 7.90 13.61
CA PHE A 177 18.58 6.78 13.27
C PHE A 177 19.62 7.20 12.21
N GLY A 178 20.91 7.13 12.56
CA GLY A 178 21.99 7.56 11.67
C GLY A 178 21.86 9.04 11.27
N SER A 179 22.00 9.34 9.97
CA SER A 179 21.87 10.70 9.46
C SER A 179 20.42 11.21 9.39
N GLY A 180 19.42 10.33 9.44
CA GLY A 180 18.01 10.66 9.24
C GLY A 180 17.64 11.01 7.78
N ARG A 181 18.56 10.84 6.83
CA ARG A 181 18.33 11.07 5.38
C ARG A 181 17.74 9.86 4.64
N GLN A 182 17.46 8.77 5.35
CA GLN A 182 16.74 7.63 4.80
C GLN A 182 15.34 8.08 4.39
N ARG A 183 14.87 7.60 3.24
CA ARG A 183 13.57 7.96 2.66
C ARG A 183 12.57 6.81 2.77
N MET A 184 11.30 7.13 2.96
CA MET A 184 10.20 6.18 2.79
C MET A 184 9.13 6.73 1.87
N SER A 185 8.63 5.89 0.96
CA SER A 185 7.36 6.17 0.30
C SER A 185 6.23 6.08 1.32
N ALA A 186 5.27 7.00 1.21
CA ALA A 186 4.03 7.01 1.97
C ALA A 186 2.90 7.47 1.04
N LEU A 187 1.65 7.31 1.46
CA LEU A 187 0.49 7.70 0.66
C LEU A 187 -0.51 8.44 1.54
N ALA A 188 -0.78 9.70 1.25
CA ALA A 188 -1.84 10.44 1.92
C ALA A 188 -3.20 9.81 1.57
N ARG A 189 -4.07 9.58 2.57
CA ARG A 189 -5.44 9.09 2.36
C ARG A 189 -6.20 9.89 1.27
N PRO A 190 -6.21 11.24 1.28
CA PRO A 190 -6.92 11.98 0.23
C PRO A 190 -6.27 11.84 -1.17
N ASN A 191 -4.95 11.62 -1.27
CA ASN A 191 -4.35 11.29 -2.57
C ASN A 191 -4.85 9.94 -3.09
N LEU A 192 -5.01 8.93 -2.21
CA LEU A 192 -5.58 7.64 -2.60
C LEU A 192 -7.03 7.80 -3.10
N VAL A 193 -7.86 8.54 -2.37
CA VAL A 193 -9.26 8.79 -2.76
C VAL A 193 -9.32 9.51 -4.10
N HIS A 194 -8.58 10.62 -4.25
CA HIS A 194 -8.53 11.36 -5.52
C HIS A 194 -8.00 10.51 -6.68
N PHE A 195 -7.06 9.59 -6.41
CA PHE A 195 -6.56 8.71 -7.46
C PHE A 195 -7.62 7.69 -7.88
N ILE A 196 -8.36 7.10 -6.94
CA ILE A 196 -9.48 6.21 -7.26
C ILE A 196 -10.56 6.96 -8.04
N GLU A 197 -10.93 8.19 -7.65
CA GLU A 197 -11.86 9.03 -8.41
C GLU A 197 -11.37 9.34 -9.83
N PHE A 198 -10.08 9.62 -9.97
CA PHE A 198 -9.44 9.79 -11.27
C PHE A 198 -9.59 8.52 -12.11
N LEU A 199 -9.30 7.35 -11.54
CA LEU A 199 -9.42 6.05 -12.20
C LEU A 199 -10.87 5.69 -12.56
N ILE A 200 -11.87 6.13 -11.81
CA ILE A 200 -13.28 5.93 -12.18
C ILE A 200 -13.63 6.76 -13.43
N LYS A 201 -13.13 8.00 -13.50
CA LYS A 201 -13.46 8.95 -14.59
C LYS A 201 -12.63 8.75 -15.85
N SER A 202 -11.41 8.23 -15.73
CA SER A 202 -10.51 7.99 -16.86
C SER A 202 -10.61 6.54 -17.34
N LYS A 203 -10.59 6.28 -18.64
CA LYS A 203 -10.09 4.98 -19.13
C LYS A 203 -8.57 5.03 -19.05
N LEU A 204 -7.96 4.20 -18.21
CA LEU A 204 -6.52 4.00 -18.31
C LEU A 204 -6.26 3.42 -19.70
N ALA A 205 -5.41 4.08 -20.49
CA ALA A 205 -4.86 3.43 -21.66
C ALA A 205 -4.02 2.25 -21.16
N THR A 206 -4.39 1.04 -21.57
CA THR A 206 -3.52 -0.13 -21.45
C THR A 206 -2.21 0.16 -22.16
N ASP A 207 -1.09 -0.36 -21.67
CA ASP A 207 0.27 -0.04 -22.12
C ASP A 207 0.44 -0.32 -23.63
N ALA A 208 0.07 0.65 -24.46
CA ALA A 208 0.36 0.69 -25.88
C ALA A 208 1.82 1.13 -26.06
N HIS A 209 2.78 0.32 -25.62
CA HIS A 209 4.12 0.33 -26.22
C HIS A 209 4.08 -0.47 -27.53
N ARG A 210 3.42 0.20 -28.46
CA ARG A 210 3.41 0.04 -29.89
C ARG A 210 4.85 0.12 -30.41
N HIS A 211 5.57 -0.99 -30.39
CA HIS A 211 6.65 -1.21 -31.34
C HIS A 211 6.09 -1.85 -32.61
N ILE A 212 6.23 -1.10 -33.70
CA ILE A 212 5.96 -1.47 -35.08
C ILE A 212 6.39 -2.93 -35.35
N GLY A 213 5.45 -3.77 -35.79
CA GLY A 213 5.75 -5.00 -36.54
C GLY A 213 5.77 -6.35 -35.82
N ARG A 214 5.20 -6.52 -34.62
CA ARG A 214 5.04 -7.86 -34.01
C ARG A 214 3.59 -8.15 -33.61
N LYS A 215 3.21 -9.43 -33.72
CA LYS A 215 1.89 -10.04 -33.51
C LYS A 215 1.05 -9.34 -32.42
N LYS A 216 -0.26 -9.18 -32.66
CA LYS A 216 -1.26 -8.77 -31.65
C LYS A 216 -1.07 -9.59 -30.37
N GLU A 217 -0.36 -9.03 -29.40
CA GLU A 217 -0.36 -9.52 -28.03
C GLU A 217 -1.75 -9.19 -27.45
N LYS A 218 -2.35 -10.18 -26.80
CA LYS A 218 -3.68 -10.06 -26.18
C LYS A 218 -3.55 -8.98 -25.09
N ASP A 219 -4.23 -7.85 -25.26
CA ASP A 219 -4.32 -6.82 -24.24
C ASP A 219 -5.13 -7.41 -23.08
N THR A 220 -4.48 -7.78 -21.98
CA THR A 220 -5.12 -8.46 -20.85
C THR A 220 -5.92 -7.51 -19.96
N GLY A 221 -5.92 -6.20 -20.24
CA GLY A 221 -6.67 -5.22 -19.43
C GLY A 221 -6.15 -5.04 -17.99
N VAL A 222 -5.00 -5.64 -17.66
CA VAL A 222 -4.42 -5.62 -16.31
C VAL A 222 -3.48 -4.42 -16.11
N ASN A 223 -3.80 -3.59 -15.13
CA ASN A 223 -3.00 -2.44 -14.73
C ASN A 223 -2.55 -2.57 -13.27
N ILE A 224 -1.29 -2.96 -13.06
CA ILE A 224 -0.66 -2.94 -11.73
C ILE A 224 0.05 -1.60 -11.53
N LEU A 225 -0.20 -0.94 -10.41
CA LEU A 225 0.31 0.40 -10.09
C LEU A 225 0.82 0.46 -8.64
N ASN A 226 2.04 0.93 -8.45
CA ASN A 226 2.50 1.38 -7.14
C ASN A 226 1.92 2.76 -6.85
N VAL A 227 1.18 2.88 -5.75
CA VAL A 227 0.50 4.12 -5.37
C VAL A 227 1.20 4.75 -4.18
N CYS A 228 1.79 5.92 -4.41
CA CYS A 228 2.54 6.72 -3.44
C CYS A 228 2.20 8.20 -3.60
N ASP A 229 2.54 9.02 -2.60
CA ASP A 229 2.64 10.46 -2.80
C ASP A 229 3.70 10.80 -3.86
N ALA A 230 3.69 12.04 -4.35
CA ALA A 230 4.58 12.49 -5.43
C ALA A 230 6.05 12.18 -5.15
N GLU A 231 6.50 12.35 -3.91
CA GLU A 231 7.88 12.15 -3.50
C GLU A 231 7.97 11.37 -2.18
N PRO A 232 8.97 10.47 -2.01
CA PRO A 232 9.20 9.82 -0.73
C PRO A 232 9.86 10.77 0.28
N TYR A 233 9.56 10.57 1.56
CA TYR A 233 9.90 11.48 2.65
C TYR A 233 11.14 11.05 3.43
N GLU A 234 12.06 11.99 3.67
CA GLU A 234 13.18 11.78 4.60
C GLU A 234 12.70 11.73 6.06
N PHE A 235 13.35 10.91 6.89
CA PHE A 235 13.00 10.80 8.31
C PHE A 235 13.21 12.13 9.06
N ASN A 236 14.22 12.92 8.69
CA ASN A 236 14.42 14.26 9.24
C ASN A 236 13.24 15.19 8.92
N THR A 237 12.72 15.15 7.69
CA THR A 237 11.53 15.94 7.30
C THR A 237 10.31 15.54 8.13
N ILE A 238 10.11 14.24 8.37
CA ILE A 238 9.01 13.75 9.23
C ILE A 238 9.17 14.29 10.67
N ILE A 239 10.37 14.21 11.26
CA ILE A 239 10.65 14.74 12.60
C ILE A 239 10.37 16.24 12.68
N GLN A 240 10.93 17.01 11.74
CA GLN A 240 10.78 18.47 11.70
C GLN A 240 9.31 18.87 11.59
N LEU A 241 8.57 18.22 10.69
CA LEU A 241 7.15 18.50 10.51
C LEU A 241 6.35 18.19 11.77
N PHE A 242 6.50 16.99 12.36
CA PHE A 242 5.75 16.63 13.56
C PHE A 242 6.00 17.58 14.73
N LYS A 243 7.22 18.14 14.82
CA LYS A 243 7.57 19.17 15.81
C LYS A 243 6.97 20.54 15.47
N SER A 244 6.95 20.95 14.21
CA SER A 244 6.51 22.30 13.80
C SER A 244 5.00 22.46 13.73
N CYS A 245 4.25 21.42 13.34
CA CYS A 245 2.78 21.49 13.23
C CYS A 245 2.05 21.15 14.53
N GLY A 246 2.77 20.80 15.60
CA GLY A 246 2.17 20.38 16.87
C GLY A 246 1.41 19.05 16.81
N ALA A 247 1.46 18.32 15.68
CA ALA A 247 0.81 17.01 15.56
C ALA A 247 1.32 16.01 16.61
N ARG A 248 2.53 16.23 17.13
CA ARG A 248 3.12 15.47 18.23
C ARG A 248 3.75 16.44 19.24
N PRO A 249 3.82 16.08 20.53
CA PRO A 249 4.48 16.93 21.52
C PRO A 249 5.91 17.28 21.10
N ASN A 250 6.34 18.51 21.36
CA ASN A 250 7.69 18.97 21.06
C ASN A 250 8.69 18.33 22.04
N ARG A 251 9.12 17.11 21.74
CA ARG A 251 10.08 16.33 22.53
C ARG A 251 11.50 16.44 21.96
N PRO A 252 12.53 16.12 22.76
CA PRO A 252 13.91 16.05 22.28
C PRO A 252 14.08 15.07 21.11
N VAL A 253 15.16 15.25 20.34
CA VAL A 253 15.54 14.31 19.27
C VAL A 253 16.82 13.61 19.70
N ILE A 254 16.73 12.30 19.95
CA ILE A 254 17.88 11.48 20.36
C ILE A 254 18.52 10.89 19.10
N PRO A 255 19.78 11.23 18.79
CA PRO A 255 20.51 10.57 17.71
C PRO A 255 20.93 9.16 18.14
N VAL A 256 20.64 8.16 17.29
CA VAL A 256 21.02 6.77 17.53
C VAL A 256 21.87 6.27 16.36
N PRO A 257 23.16 5.96 16.57
CA PRO A 257 24.02 5.42 15.52
C PRO A 257 23.50 4.08 14.99
N LEU A 258 23.51 3.89 13.67
CA LEU A 258 23.06 2.65 13.04
C LEU A 258 23.79 1.40 13.54
N PRO A 259 25.13 1.41 13.81
CA PRO A 259 25.81 0.26 14.38
C PRO A 259 25.23 -0.22 15.71
N VAL A 260 24.75 0.71 16.55
CA VAL A 260 24.12 0.39 17.84
C VAL A 260 22.80 -0.37 17.61
N VAL A 261 21.96 0.12 16.70
CA VAL A 261 20.69 -0.55 16.35
C VAL A 261 20.95 -1.90 15.68
N TRP A 262 22.00 -1.98 14.85
CA TRP A 262 22.41 -3.23 14.23
C TRP A 262 22.78 -4.26 15.28
N LEU A 263 23.64 -3.91 16.23
CA LEU A 263 24.08 -4.82 17.29
C LEU A 263 22.88 -5.25 18.15
N ALA A 264 22.04 -4.31 18.57
CA ALA A 264 20.86 -4.59 19.39
C ALA A 264 19.89 -5.56 18.69
N THR A 265 19.59 -5.35 17.40
CA THR A 265 18.69 -6.23 16.65
C THR A 265 19.29 -7.62 16.38
N ARG A 266 20.62 -7.74 16.27
CA ARG A 266 21.32 -9.02 16.15
C ARG A 266 21.30 -9.81 17.46
N MET A 267 21.62 -9.16 18.57
CA MET A 267 21.56 -9.76 19.91
C MET A 267 20.14 -10.25 20.21
N ALA A 268 19.14 -9.40 20.00
CA ALA A 268 17.74 -9.79 20.16
C ALA A 268 17.33 -10.96 19.24
N GLY A 269 17.87 -11.00 18.01
CA GLY A 269 17.62 -12.08 17.06
C GLY A 269 18.25 -13.42 17.46
N CYS A 270 19.33 -13.40 18.25
CA CYS A 270 19.89 -14.61 18.87
C CYS A 270 19.01 -15.12 20.02
N LEU A 271 18.45 -14.20 20.83
CA LEU A 271 17.58 -14.54 21.96
C LEU A 271 16.17 -14.95 21.55
N LEU A 272 15.70 -14.50 20.37
CA LEU A 272 14.36 -14.76 19.85
C LEU A 272 14.46 -15.30 18.40
N PRO A 273 14.86 -16.58 18.22
CA PRO A 273 15.09 -17.15 16.89
C PRO A 273 13.90 -17.01 15.94
N ASP A 274 12.69 -17.22 16.44
CA ASP A 274 11.43 -17.12 15.66
C ASP A 274 11.17 -15.69 15.16
N LYS A 275 11.68 -14.68 15.87
CA LYS A 275 11.51 -13.26 15.53
C LYS A 275 12.72 -12.67 14.81
N LYS A 276 13.80 -13.45 14.62
CA LYS A 276 15.06 -12.99 14.02
C LYS A 276 14.87 -12.28 12.68
N ARG A 277 14.08 -12.87 11.77
CA ARG A 277 13.79 -12.28 10.45
C ARG A 277 13.08 -10.93 10.58
N TRP A 278 12.08 -10.84 11.46
CA TRP A 278 11.35 -9.61 11.72
C TRP A 278 12.22 -8.53 12.35
N LEU A 279 13.08 -8.88 13.31
CA LEU A 279 14.03 -7.95 13.96
C LEU A 279 15.03 -7.38 12.96
N HIS A 280 15.61 -8.23 12.10
CA HIS A 280 16.52 -7.77 11.06
C HIS A 280 15.83 -6.86 10.04
N SER A 281 14.59 -7.20 9.66
CA SER A 281 13.77 -6.36 8.79
C SER A 281 13.48 -5.00 9.42
N CYS A 282 13.18 -4.94 10.73
CA CYS A 282 13.00 -3.68 11.45
C CYS A 282 14.26 -2.80 11.39
N TYR A 283 15.45 -3.40 11.52
CA TYR A 283 16.70 -2.67 11.31
C TYR A 283 16.81 -2.12 9.89
N ASP A 284 16.63 -2.95 8.86
CA ASP A 284 16.78 -2.52 7.46
C ASP A 284 15.80 -1.39 7.11
N LYS A 285 14.59 -1.45 7.65
CA LYS A 285 13.56 -0.42 7.59
C LYS A 285 14.01 0.92 8.20
N LEU A 286 14.81 0.92 9.25
CA LEU A 286 15.33 2.14 9.89
C LEU A 286 16.64 2.62 9.26
N ALA A 287 17.45 1.68 8.76
CA ALA A 287 18.80 1.94 8.27
C ALA A 287 18.86 2.33 6.79
N SER A 288 17.87 1.92 5.99
CA SER A 288 17.87 2.08 4.53
C SER A 288 16.62 2.79 4.02
N SER A 289 16.72 3.38 2.82
CA SER A 289 15.55 3.93 2.14
C SER A 289 14.67 2.80 1.59
N LEU A 290 13.37 2.89 1.82
CA LEU A 290 12.34 1.99 1.30
C LEU A 290 11.40 2.79 0.40
N VAL A 291 11.70 2.78 -0.90
CA VAL A 291 11.04 3.60 -1.91
C VAL A 291 10.43 2.69 -2.97
N PHE A 292 9.23 3.04 -3.42
CA PHE A 292 8.53 2.37 -4.52
C PHE A 292 8.42 3.35 -5.67
N ASN A 293 8.79 2.91 -6.87
CA ASN A 293 8.67 3.71 -8.08
C ASN A 293 7.18 3.85 -8.41
N ASN A 294 6.68 5.08 -8.53
CA ASN A 294 5.29 5.41 -8.86
C ASN A 294 5.18 6.13 -10.22
N GLU A 295 6.18 6.02 -11.10
CA GLU A 295 6.15 6.69 -12.40
C GLU A 295 4.97 6.24 -13.25
N LYS A 296 4.60 4.95 -13.20
CA LYS A 296 3.44 4.44 -13.95
C LYS A 296 2.15 5.15 -13.51
N MET A 297 1.97 5.35 -12.20
CA MET A 297 0.86 6.14 -11.65
C MET A 297 0.89 7.58 -12.15
N LEU A 298 2.05 8.26 -12.12
CA LEU A 298 2.17 9.66 -12.56
C LEU A 298 1.98 9.83 -14.07
N LYS A 299 2.42 8.85 -14.88
CA LYS A 299 2.25 8.83 -16.35
C LYS A 299 0.78 8.71 -16.79
N THR A 300 -0.13 8.34 -15.89
CA THR A 300 -1.58 8.42 -16.16
C THR A 300 -2.07 9.86 -16.33
N GLY A 301 -1.28 10.86 -15.92
CA GLY A 301 -1.69 12.27 -15.86
C GLY A 301 -2.21 12.68 -14.48
N PHE A 302 -2.39 11.74 -13.54
CA PHE A 302 -2.72 12.04 -12.16
C PHE A 302 -1.62 12.85 -11.47
N LYS A 303 -2.02 13.91 -10.77
CA LYS A 303 -1.13 14.78 -9.99
C LYS A 303 -1.52 14.71 -8.51
N PRO A 304 -0.73 14.03 -7.65
CA PRO A 304 -0.96 14.03 -6.21
C PRO A 304 -1.00 15.46 -5.67
N ARG A 305 -2.01 15.78 -4.85
CA ARG A 305 -2.23 17.13 -4.30
C ARG A 305 -1.77 17.27 -2.86
N HIS A 306 -1.68 16.15 -2.16
CA HIS A 306 -1.35 16.13 -0.74
C HIS A 306 0.08 15.67 -0.50
N SER A 307 0.66 16.18 0.58
CA SER A 307 1.96 15.78 1.11
C SER A 307 1.87 15.73 2.63
N LEU A 308 2.92 15.24 3.30
CA LEU A 308 2.99 15.31 4.76
C LEU A 308 2.65 16.73 5.25
N GLN A 309 3.23 17.74 4.62
CA GLN A 309 3.03 19.12 5.04
C GLN A 309 1.55 19.54 4.95
N THR A 310 0.89 19.29 3.81
CA THR A 310 -0.51 19.70 3.65
C THR A 310 -1.47 18.89 4.52
N ILE A 311 -1.16 17.63 4.84
CA ILE A 311 -1.99 16.80 5.74
C ILE A 311 -1.87 17.23 7.20
N PHE A 312 -0.66 17.54 7.67
CA PHE A 312 -0.44 17.86 9.09
C PHE A 312 -0.58 19.35 9.43
N GLN A 313 -0.47 20.26 8.46
CA GLN A 313 -0.59 21.71 8.68
C GLN A 313 -1.94 22.30 8.27
N SER A 314 -2.78 21.58 7.50
CA SER A 314 -4.12 22.07 7.16
C SER A 314 -4.95 22.32 8.42
N ALA A 315 -5.54 23.51 8.55
CA ALA A 315 -6.57 23.79 9.55
C ALA A 315 -7.93 23.19 9.16
N ASP A 316 -8.08 22.79 7.88
CA ASP A 316 -9.35 22.57 7.20
C ASP A 316 -9.95 21.16 7.36
N PHE A 317 -9.43 20.33 8.27
CA PHE A 317 -10.02 19.02 8.62
C PHE A 317 -10.57 18.98 10.05
N ALA A 318 -10.68 20.15 10.69
CA ALA A 318 -11.43 20.30 11.92
C ALA A 318 -12.87 20.70 11.57
N ASP A 319 -13.66 19.76 11.06
CA ASP A 319 -15.13 19.77 11.05
C ASP A 319 -15.69 18.36 10.77
#